data_AF-A0A7V9HUY0-F1
#
_entry.id   AF-A0A7V9HUY0-F1
#
_cell.length_a   1.000
_cell.length_b   1.000
_cell.length_c   1.000
_cell.angle_alpha   90.00
_cell.angle_beta   90.00
_cell.angle_gamma   90.00
#
_symmetry.space_group_name_H-M   'P 1'
#
loop_
_entity.id
_entity.type
_entity.pdbx_description
1 polymer ?
#
loop_
_entity_poly.entity_id
_entity_poly.type
_entity_poly.pdbx_seq_one_letter_code
_entity_poly.pdbx_strand_id
1 'polypeptide(L)'
;PERWTADTRGASVVLLLGRNASGRALLARLGVVLAHELFHLWVPNTLALEGDYDWFFEGFTLYQALLTCLRLNLIKFDDYLDTMARVYDSYRSLPDHDRLSLIEASERRWTAAPTFVYDKGMLVAFIHDLMLRQLTRNGSSGADIYPQLFRRGKTGLGNANEVIMSILNRPPGMKQFFERYVHNPGDIALDPTLAPYGLRVETKAFRTRILINKELTVDQGRVLRSLGYQG
;
A
#
# COMPACT_ATOMS: atom_id res chain seq x y z
N PRO A 1 -5.81 18.91 19.89
CA PRO A 1 -6.46 18.94 18.55
C PRO A 1 -7.59 17.92 18.45
N GLU A 2 -8.61 18.22 17.64
CA GLU A 2 -9.71 17.28 17.37
C GLU A 2 -9.32 16.20 16.35
N ARG A 3 -8.40 16.52 15.43
CA ARG A 3 -7.84 15.61 14.44
C ARG A 3 -6.45 15.12 14.85
N TRP A 4 -6.15 13.89 14.47
CA TRP A 4 -4.86 13.23 14.67
C TRP A 4 -3.95 13.58 13.50
N THR A 5 -2.68 13.83 13.76
CA THR A 5 -1.67 14.09 12.72
C THR A 5 -0.34 13.45 13.10
N ALA A 6 0.40 13.00 12.10
CA ALA A 6 1.73 12.46 12.24
C ALA A 6 2.61 13.08 11.15
N ASP A 7 3.87 13.33 11.46
CA ASP A 7 4.83 13.91 10.53
C ASP A 7 6.25 13.45 10.89
N THR A 8 7.05 13.15 9.86
CA THR A 8 8.46 12.79 9.99
C THR A 8 9.32 13.82 9.27
N ARG A 9 10.22 14.47 10.02
CA ARG A 9 11.17 15.45 9.48
C ARG A 9 12.60 15.03 9.80
N GLY A 10 13.31 14.54 8.78
CA GLY A 10 14.65 14.01 8.94
C GLY A 10 14.68 12.85 9.92
N ALA A 11 15.37 13.03 11.05
CA ALA A 11 15.47 12.01 12.11
C ALA A 11 14.40 12.15 13.22
N SER A 12 13.44 13.06 13.07
CA SER A 12 12.41 13.33 14.09
C SER A 12 11.03 12.85 13.63
N VAL A 13 10.34 12.09 14.48
CA VAL A 13 8.94 11.67 14.30
C VAL A 13 8.07 12.38 15.33
N VAL A 14 7.01 13.05 14.88
CA VAL A 14 6.04 13.72 15.75
C VAL A 14 4.67 13.08 15.60
N LEU A 15 4.05 12.72 16.73
CA LEU A 15 2.70 12.18 16.78
C LEU A 15 1.81 13.08 17.64
N LEU A 16 0.73 13.58 17.05
CA LEU A 16 -0.26 14.41 17.73
C LEU A 16 -1.56 13.62 17.91
N LEU A 17 -1.82 13.23 19.15
CA LEU A 17 -2.96 12.38 19.50
C LEU A 17 -4.23 13.22 19.76
N GLY A 18 -5.32 12.88 19.08
CA GLY A 18 -6.65 13.44 19.33
C GLY A 18 -7.31 12.83 20.56
N ARG A 19 -8.34 13.47 21.11
CA ARG A 19 -8.99 13.02 22.36
C ARG A 19 -10.01 11.87 22.20
N ASN A 20 -10.36 11.48 20.97
CA ASN A 20 -11.50 10.59 20.70
C ASN A 20 -11.07 9.26 20.07
N ALA A 21 -10.77 8.24 20.89
CA ALA A 21 -10.83 6.83 20.48
C ALA A 21 -10.78 5.87 21.69
N SER A 22 -11.44 4.71 21.59
CA SER A 22 -11.37 3.62 22.56
C SER A 22 -10.09 2.79 22.42
N GLY A 23 -9.57 2.26 23.54
CA GLY A 23 -8.18 1.81 23.69
C GLY A 23 -7.61 0.87 22.62
N ARG A 24 -8.26 -0.26 22.31
CA ARG A 24 -7.64 -1.28 21.42
C ARG A 24 -7.67 -0.89 19.94
N ALA A 25 -8.78 -0.35 19.47
CA ALA A 25 -8.90 0.18 18.11
C ALA A 25 -8.04 1.43 17.92
N LEU A 26 -7.85 2.22 18.98
CA LEU A 26 -6.92 3.34 19.00
C LEU A 26 -5.47 2.86 18.83
N LEU A 27 -5.03 1.92 19.65
CA LEU A 27 -3.65 1.40 19.60
C LEU A 27 -3.32 0.78 18.24
N ALA A 28 -4.26 0.06 17.63
CA ALA A 28 -4.12 -0.48 16.28
C ALA A 28 -3.95 0.61 15.22
N ARG A 29 -4.82 1.62 15.21
CA ARG A 29 -4.74 2.75 14.25
C ARG A 29 -3.49 3.60 14.46
N LEU A 30 -3.10 3.81 15.72
CA LEU A 30 -1.83 4.44 16.07
C LEU A 30 -0.65 3.60 15.63
N GLY A 31 -0.74 2.28 15.75
CA GLY A 31 0.30 1.36 15.32
C GLY A 31 0.61 1.53 13.84
N VAL A 32 -0.40 1.61 12.97
CA VAL A 32 -0.20 1.78 11.52
C VAL A 32 0.40 3.15 11.20
N VAL A 33 -0.14 4.23 11.77
CA VAL A 33 0.37 5.59 11.52
C VAL A 33 1.79 5.76 12.06
N LEU A 34 2.06 5.32 13.29
CA LEU A 34 3.41 5.32 13.85
C LEU A 34 4.38 4.47 13.03
N ALA A 35 3.95 3.28 12.59
CA ALA A 35 4.80 2.43 11.75
C ALA A 35 5.13 3.13 10.42
N HIS A 36 4.16 3.80 9.79
CA HIS A 36 4.36 4.60 8.58
C HIS A 36 5.41 5.69 8.79
N GLU A 37 5.26 6.50 9.84
CA GLU A 37 6.24 7.54 10.17
C GLU A 37 7.63 6.98 10.50
N LEU A 38 7.70 5.85 11.20
CA LEU A 38 8.98 5.20 11.47
C LEU A 38 9.63 4.71 10.17
N PHE A 39 8.87 4.20 9.20
CA PHE A 39 9.42 3.83 7.90
C PHE A 39 10.04 5.02 7.17
N HIS A 40 9.54 6.24 7.38
CA HIS A 40 10.12 7.45 6.80
C HIS A 40 11.55 7.74 7.24
N LEU A 41 11.99 7.22 8.39
CA LEU A 41 13.41 7.27 8.79
C LEU A 41 14.33 6.58 7.76
N TRP A 42 13.81 5.64 6.97
CA TRP A 42 14.54 4.97 5.90
C TRP A 42 14.08 5.40 4.49
N VAL A 43 12.78 5.41 4.21
CA VAL A 43 12.21 5.74 2.89
C VAL A 43 11.30 6.96 3.01
N PRO A 44 11.63 8.13 2.42
CA PRO A 44 12.69 8.35 1.45
C PRO A 44 14.04 8.75 2.08
N ASN A 45 14.12 9.03 3.38
CA ASN A 45 15.21 9.81 3.99
C ASN A 45 16.63 9.24 3.80
N THR A 46 16.79 7.95 3.56
CA THR A 46 18.11 7.32 3.34
C THR A 46 18.42 7.02 1.87
N LEU A 47 17.47 7.28 0.97
CA LEU A 47 17.61 7.01 -0.46
C LEU A 47 18.20 8.25 -1.15
N ALA A 48 19.32 8.07 -1.82
CA ALA A 48 19.92 9.08 -2.69
C ALA A 48 19.38 8.87 -4.12
N LEU A 49 18.06 9.01 -4.28
CA LEU A 49 17.34 8.89 -5.55
C LEU A 49 16.63 10.21 -5.87
N GLU A 50 16.54 10.55 -7.16
CA GLU A 50 15.97 11.81 -7.64
C GLU A 50 14.58 11.63 -8.25
N GLY A 51 13.80 12.73 -8.33
CA GLY A 51 12.47 12.78 -8.94
C GLY A 51 11.33 12.63 -7.93
N ASP A 52 10.10 12.74 -8.42
CA ASP A 52 8.87 12.63 -7.61
C ASP A 52 8.36 11.18 -7.65
N TYR A 53 8.40 10.50 -6.49
CA TYR A 53 8.04 9.08 -6.35
C TYR A 53 7.20 8.82 -5.10
N ASP A 54 6.40 9.82 -4.73
CA ASP A 54 5.53 9.86 -3.56
C ASP A 54 4.56 8.67 -3.54
N TRP A 55 4.11 8.20 -4.71
CA TRP A 55 3.27 7.00 -4.81
C TRP A 55 3.88 5.77 -4.14
N PHE A 56 5.21 5.67 -4.13
CA PHE A 56 5.92 4.62 -3.45
C PHE A 56 6.11 4.95 -1.98
N PHE A 57 6.80 6.05 -1.65
CA PHE A 57 7.16 6.28 -0.25
C PHE A 57 5.99 6.67 0.65
N GLU A 58 4.87 7.11 0.08
CA GLU A 58 3.63 7.38 0.82
C GLU A 58 2.66 6.21 0.70
N GLY A 59 2.35 5.75 -0.52
CA GLY A 59 1.38 4.69 -0.75
C GLY A 59 1.88 3.29 -0.40
N PHE A 60 3.00 2.86 -0.98
CA PHE A 60 3.58 1.54 -0.71
C PHE A 60 4.07 1.42 0.73
N THR A 61 4.63 2.49 1.30
CA THR A 61 5.05 2.50 2.71
C THR A 61 3.86 2.39 3.66
N LEU A 62 2.73 3.04 3.37
CA LEU A 62 1.54 2.90 4.19
C LEU A 62 0.98 1.47 4.13
N TYR A 63 1.01 0.83 2.96
CA TYR A 63 0.70 -0.60 2.84
C TYR A 63 1.64 -1.46 3.69
N GLN A 64 2.95 -1.20 3.61
CA GLN A 64 3.94 -1.96 4.37
C GLN A 64 3.79 -1.76 5.88
N ALA A 65 3.42 -0.57 6.34
CA ALA A 65 3.08 -0.29 7.72
C ALA A 65 1.88 -1.12 8.18
N LEU A 66 0.79 -1.15 7.39
CA LEU A 66 -0.38 -1.98 7.67
C LEU A 66 -0.03 -3.47 7.75
N LEU A 67 0.71 -3.99 6.76
CA LEU A 67 1.16 -5.38 6.73
C LEU A 67 2.07 -5.73 7.91
N THR A 68 2.92 -4.78 8.34
CA THR A 68 3.79 -4.95 9.51
C THR A 68 2.97 -5.06 10.80
N CYS A 69 1.95 -4.22 10.98
CA CYS A 69 1.03 -4.33 12.11
C CYS A 69 0.29 -5.66 12.13
N LEU A 70 -0.13 -6.17 10.96
CA LEU A 70 -0.75 -7.49 10.84
C LEU A 70 0.21 -8.61 11.27
N ARG A 71 1.44 -8.60 10.75
CA ARG A 71 2.47 -9.61 11.08
C ARG A 71 2.87 -9.60 12.56
N LEU A 72 2.84 -8.44 13.20
CA LEU A 72 3.10 -8.28 14.63
C LEU A 72 1.86 -8.58 15.51
N ASN A 73 0.75 -9.04 14.92
CA ASN A 73 -0.53 -9.32 15.59
C ASN A 73 -1.12 -8.10 16.34
N LEU A 74 -0.79 -6.88 15.90
CA LEU A 74 -1.39 -5.65 16.43
C LEU A 74 -2.79 -5.41 15.87
N ILE A 75 -3.07 -5.97 14.69
CA ILE A 75 -4.38 -6.00 14.05
C ILE A 75 -4.70 -7.42 13.60
N LYS A 76 -5.99 -7.74 13.46
CA LYS A 76 -6.42 -9.03 12.90
C LYS A 76 -6.46 -8.96 11.38
N PHE A 77 -6.54 -10.13 10.74
CA PHE A 77 -6.68 -10.24 9.28
C PHE A 77 -7.95 -9.52 8.77
N ASP A 78 -9.06 -9.59 9.52
CA ASP A 78 -10.29 -8.86 9.18
C ASP A 78 -10.09 -7.35 9.25
N ASP A 79 -9.39 -6.83 10.27
CA ASP A 79 -9.06 -5.41 10.39
C ASP A 79 -8.20 -4.91 9.22
N TYR A 80 -7.32 -5.77 8.71
CA TYR A 80 -6.50 -5.52 7.54
C TYR A 80 -7.35 -5.39 6.27
N LEU A 81 -8.26 -6.34 6.00
CA LEU A 81 -9.17 -6.27 4.85
C LEU A 81 -10.13 -5.09 4.95
N ASP A 82 -10.67 -4.81 6.14
CA ASP A 82 -11.52 -3.66 6.40
C ASP A 82 -10.78 -2.33 6.18
N THR A 83 -9.47 -2.28 6.45
CA THR A 83 -8.65 -1.10 6.15
C THR A 83 -8.49 -0.92 4.65
N MET A 84 -8.16 -1.98 3.91
CA MET A 84 -8.06 -1.91 2.44
C MET A 84 -9.40 -1.52 1.80
N ALA A 85 -10.53 -2.00 2.34
CA ALA A 85 -11.86 -1.63 1.88
C ALA A 85 -12.14 -0.13 2.06
N ARG A 86 -11.79 0.45 3.22
CA ARG A 86 -11.93 1.89 3.48
C ARG A 86 -11.04 2.74 2.59
N VAL A 87 -9.82 2.28 2.30
CA VAL A 87 -8.92 2.95 1.35
C VAL A 87 -9.54 2.97 -0.05
N TYR A 88 -10.18 1.86 -0.45
CA TYR A 88 -10.91 1.80 -1.72
C TYR A 88 -12.14 2.74 -1.75
N ASP A 89 -12.90 2.81 -0.67
CA ASP A 89 -14.01 3.77 -0.53
C ASP A 89 -13.50 5.22 -0.65
N SER A 90 -12.38 5.55 0.01
CA SER A 90 -11.72 6.86 -0.07
C SER A 90 -11.30 7.18 -1.52
N TYR A 91 -10.55 6.27 -2.15
CA TYR A 91 -10.11 6.37 -3.54
C TYR A 91 -11.26 6.69 -4.50
N ARG A 92 -12.37 5.94 -4.41
CA ARG A 92 -13.53 6.11 -5.29
C ARG A 92 -14.33 7.37 -5.01
N SER A 93 -14.24 7.92 -3.80
CA SER A 93 -14.91 9.17 -3.43
C SER A 93 -14.23 10.40 -4.03
N LEU A 94 -12.97 10.27 -4.48
CA LEU A 94 -12.24 11.34 -5.11
C LEU A 94 -12.82 11.62 -6.52
N PRO A 95 -13.16 12.89 -6.82
CA PRO A 95 -13.50 13.28 -8.18
C PRO A 95 -12.35 12.94 -9.12
N ASP A 96 -12.67 12.44 -10.32
CA ASP A 96 -11.69 12.20 -11.38
C ASP A 96 -10.53 11.27 -10.98
N HIS A 97 -10.78 10.30 -10.09
CA HIS A 97 -9.77 9.33 -9.62
C HIS A 97 -9.18 8.43 -10.72
N ASP A 98 -9.76 8.47 -11.91
CA ASP A 98 -9.33 7.77 -13.11
C ASP A 98 -8.49 8.65 -14.06
N ARG A 99 -8.38 9.96 -13.80
CA ARG A 99 -7.72 10.92 -14.72
C ARG A 99 -6.22 11.10 -14.52
N LEU A 100 -5.67 10.69 -13.37
CA LEU A 100 -4.24 10.81 -13.07
C LEU A 100 -3.57 9.44 -12.93
N SER A 101 -2.40 9.31 -13.54
CA SER A 101 -1.44 8.25 -13.20
C SER A 101 -0.82 8.50 -11.82
N LEU A 102 -0.15 7.51 -11.24
CA LEU A 102 0.57 7.68 -9.97
C LEU A 102 1.85 8.52 -10.13
N ILE A 103 2.46 8.48 -11.32
CA ILE A 103 3.61 9.33 -11.66
C ILE A 103 3.17 10.80 -11.67
N GLU A 104 2.15 11.14 -12.46
CA GLU A 104 1.64 12.53 -12.52
C GLU A 104 1.09 13.01 -11.18
N ALA A 105 0.45 12.13 -10.41
CA ALA A 105 -0.06 12.50 -9.08
C ALA A 105 1.06 12.78 -8.08
N SER A 106 2.21 12.12 -8.21
CA SER A 106 3.39 12.41 -7.37
C SER A 106 3.98 13.78 -7.74
N GLU A 107 4.16 14.07 -9.04
CA GLU A 107 4.62 15.37 -9.53
C GLU A 107 3.70 16.54 -9.09
N ARG A 108 2.39 16.27 -8.97
CA ARG A 108 1.36 17.28 -8.67
C ARG A 108 0.83 17.21 -7.24
N ARG A 109 1.48 16.48 -6.33
CA ARG A 109 0.92 16.16 -5.01
C ARG A 109 0.44 17.37 -4.20
N TRP A 110 1.09 18.52 -4.35
CA TRP A 110 0.73 19.77 -3.64
C TRP A 110 -0.48 20.51 -4.23
N THR A 111 -0.94 20.14 -5.43
CA THR A 111 -2.04 20.78 -6.16
C THR A 111 -3.19 19.84 -6.50
N ALA A 112 -2.93 18.54 -6.60
CA ALA A 112 -3.93 17.49 -6.79
C ALA A 112 -4.51 17.00 -5.45
N ALA A 113 -5.63 16.27 -5.50
CA ALA A 113 -6.30 15.71 -4.32
C ALA A 113 -5.29 15.03 -3.34
N PRO A 114 -5.10 15.57 -2.11
CA PRO A 114 -3.96 15.19 -1.26
C PRO A 114 -3.86 13.70 -0.90
N THR A 115 -5.01 13.01 -0.82
CA THR A 115 -5.06 11.59 -0.44
C THR A 115 -4.89 10.64 -1.62
N PHE A 116 -4.95 11.11 -2.87
CA PHE A 116 -4.96 10.25 -4.04
C PHE A 116 -3.72 9.36 -4.13
N VAL A 117 -2.54 9.95 -3.94
CA VAL A 117 -1.24 9.25 -4.00
C VAL A 117 -1.16 8.16 -2.92
N TYR A 118 -1.68 8.44 -1.73
CA TYR A 118 -1.76 7.47 -0.65
C TYR A 118 -2.72 6.34 -0.99
N ASP A 119 -3.96 6.67 -1.34
CA ASP A 119 -5.03 5.70 -1.52
C ASP A 119 -4.75 4.79 -2.72
N LYS A 120 -4.48 5.37 -3.90
CA LYS A 120 -4.16 4.59 -5.12
C LYS A 120 -2.82 3.86 -4.94
N GLY A 121 -1.80 4.50 -4.37
CA GLY A 121 -0.50 3.85 -4.14
C GLY A 121 -0.59 2.65 -3.20
N MET A 122 -1.36 2.75 -2.12
CA MET A 122 -1.59 1.65 -1.17
C MET A 122 -2.40 0.49 -1.79
N LEU A 123 -3.41 0.79 -2.60
CA LEU A 123 -4.16 -0.24 -3.35
C LEU A 123 -3.27 -0.98 -4.35
N VAL A 124 -2.43 -0.25 -5.09
CA VAL A 124 -1.48 -0.84 -6.05
C VAL A 124 -0.45 -1.70 -5.32
N ALA A 125 0.06 -1.26 -4.16
CA ALA A 125 0.97 -2.05 -3.33
C ALA A 125 0.33 -3.38 -2.85
N PHE A 126 -0.94 -3.32 -2.44
CA PHE A 126 -1.69 -4.51 -2.04
C PHE A 126 -1.86 -5.52 -3.17
N ILE A 127 -2.28 -5.07 -4.35
CA ILE A 127 -2.45 -5.94 -5.52
C ILE A 127 -1.10 -6.51 -5.95
N HIS A 128 -0.03 -5.69 -5.92
CA HIS A 128 1.33 -6.14 -6.23
C HIS A 128 1.79 -7.25 -5.29
N ASP A 129 1.60 -7.10 -3.98
CA ASP A 129 2.02 -8.12 -2.99
C ASP A 129 1.27 -9.44 -3.20
N LEU A 130 -0.04 -9.40 -3.48
CA LEU A 130 -0.83 -10.58 -3.84
C LEU A 130 -0.27 -11.27 -5.09
N MET A 131 -0.04 -10.50 -6.14
CA MET A 131 0.48 -11.00 -7.41
C MET A 131 1.87 -11.61 -7.24
N LEU A 132 2.75 -10.95 -6.47
CA LEU A 132 4.10 -11.40 -6.17
C LEU A 132 4.10 -12.75 -5.44
N ARG A 133 3.27 -12.89 -4.41
CA ARG A 133 3.12 -14.14 -3.64
C ARG A 133 2.58 -15.28 -4.47
N GLN A 134 1.63 -14.98 -5.37
CA GLN A 134 1.12 -15.96 -6.31
C GLN A 134 2.22 -16.45 -7.25
N LEU A 135 2.84 -15.54 -8.00
CA LEU A 135 3.85 -15.84 -9.02
C LEU A 135 5.10 -16.53 -8.47
N THR A 136 5.53 -16.17 -7.26
CA THR A 136 6.76 -16.72 -6.64
C THR A 136 6.50 -17.92 -5.76
N ARG A 137 5.27 -18.43 -5.73
CA ARG A 137 4.85 -19.48 -4.79
C ARG A 137 5.16 -19.15 -3.31
N ASN A 138 4.95 -17.89 -2.90
CA ASN A 138 5.29 -17.30 -1.60
C ASN A 138 6.80 -17.21 -1.31
N GLY A 139 7.66 -17.39 -2.32
CA GLY A 139 9.10 -17.18 -2.19
C GLY A 139 9.51 -15.71 -2.08
N SER A 140 8.59 -14.77 -2.33
CA SER A 140 8.78 -13.33 -2.20
C SER A 140 7.48 -12.63 -1.81
N SER A 141 7.61 -11.48 -1.15
CA SER A 141 6.53 -10.59 -0.70
C SER A 141 6.94 -9.12 -0.81
N GLY A 142 5.98 -8.20 -0.62
CA GLY A 142 6.23 -6.77 -0.64
C GLY A 142 7.32 -6.32 0.35
N ALA A 143 7.49 -7.03 1.46
CA ALA A 143 8.54 -6.75 2.43
C ALA A 143 9.96 -6.95 1.86
N ASP A 144 10.12 -7.83 0.87
CA ASP A 144 11.42 -8.15 0.25
C ASP A 144 11.90 -7.05 -0.72
N ILE A 145 11.04 -6.07 -1.01
CA ILE A 145 11.36 -4.90 -1.83
C ILE A 145 12.34 -3.98 -1.09
N TYR A 146 12.12 -3.72 0.20
CA TYR A 146 12.86 -2.71 0.97
C TYR A 146 14.36 -3.02 1.08
N PRO A 147 14.81 -4.24 1.42
CA PRO A 147 16.24 -4.57 1.42
C PRO A 147 16.91 -4.42 0.05
N GLN A 148 16.17 -4.59 -1.04
CA GLN A 148 16.69 -4.36 -2.40
C GLN A 148 16.78 -2.87 -2.70
N LEU A 149 15.77 -2.11 -2.30
CA LEU A 149 15.74 -0.66 -2.42
C LEU A 149 16.88 -0.01 -1.65
N PHE A 150 17.16 -0.42 -0.41
CA PHE A 150 18.27 0.14 0.36
C PHE A 150 19.65 -0.20 -0.19
N ARG A 151 19.80 -1.33 -0.89
CA ARG A 151 21.06 -1.67 -1.57
C ARG A 151 21.29 -0.82 -2.81
N ARG A 152 20.24 -0.56 -3.60
CA ARG A 152 20.33 0.19 -4.85
C ARG A 152 20.21 1.71 -4.67
N GLY A 153 19.36 2.16 -3.76
CA GLY A 153 19.10 3.58 -3.49
C GLY A 153 20.23 4.30 -2.76
N LYS A 154 21.26 3.58 -2.29
CA LYS A 154 22.45 4.18 -1.68
C LYS A 154 23.57 4.50 -2.68
N THR A 155 23.50 3.97 -3.91
CA THR A 155 24.56 4.19 -4.91
C THR A 155 24.47 5.56 -5.59
N GLY A 156 23.42 6.34 -5.30
CA GLY A 156 23.42 7.80 -5.47
C GLY A 156 23.17 8.35 -6.87
N LEU A 157 22.76 7.52 -7.84
CA LEU A 157 22.48 7.97 -9.20
C LEU A 157 21.29 7.20 -9.77
N GLY A 158 20.26 7.92 -10.19
CA GLY A 158 19.13 7.37 -10.94
C GLY A 158 17.79 7.98 -10.57
N ASN A 159 16.90 8.06 -11.56
CA ASN A 159 15.51 8.40 -11.34
C ASN A 159 14.86 7.36 -10.42
N ALA A 160 14.23 7.83 -9.34
CA ALA A 160 13.66 6.97 -8.31
C ALA A 160 12.59 6.04 -8.87
N ASN A 161 11.73 6.54 -9.77
CA ASN A 161 10.69 5.74 -10.41
C ASN A 161 11.32 4.59 -11.20
N GLU A 162 12.35 4.85 -12.01
CA GLU A 162 13.06 3.80 -12.77
C GLU A 162 13.69 2.75 -11.85
N VAL A 163 14.39 3.18 -10.80
CA VAL A 163 15.06 2.27 -9.85
C VAL A 163 14.02 1.41 -9.12
N ILE A 164 12.97 2.01 -8.58
CA ILE A 164 11.90 1.32 -7.86
C ILE A 164 11.20 0.33 -8.80
N MET A 165 10.80 0.75 -9.99
CA MET A 165 10.17 -0.14 -10.96
C MET A 165 11.07 -1.30 -11.38
N SER A 166 12.39 -1.08 -11.52
CA SER A 166 13.34 -2.17 -11.81
C SER A 166 13.39 -3.24 -10.70
N ILE A 167 13.06 -2.87 -9.46
CA ILE A 167 12.99 -3.79 -8.32
C ILE A 167 11.64 -4.52 -8.34
N LEU A 168 10.55 -3.77 -8.54
CA LEU A 168 9.20 -4.30 -8.51
C LEU A 168 8.85 -5.22 -9.70
N ASN A 169 9.50 -5.00 -10.85
CA ASN A 169 9.27 -5.74 -12.10
C ASN A 169 10.03 -7.07 -12.22
N ARG A 170 10.69 -7.56 -11.16
CA ARG A 170 11.55 -8.75 -11.24
C ARG A 170 10.83 -10.03 -11.67
N PRO A 171 9.66 -10.39 -11.13
CA PRO A 171 8.90 -11.53 -11.65
C PRO A 171 8.37 -11.25 -13.07
N PRO A 172 8.42 -12.23 -14.00
CA PRO A 172 7.78 -12.12 -15.30
C PRO A 172 6.29 -11.77 -15.17
N GLY A 173 5.78 -10.89 -16.05
CA GLY A 173 4.38 -10.45 -16.07
C GLY A 173 4.09 -9.15 -15.29
N MET A 174 5.01 -8.68 -14.43
CA MET A 174 4.83 -7.46 -13.63
C MET A 174 4.78 -6.17 -14.47
N LYS A 175 5.46 -6.12 -15.62
CA LYS A 175 5.54 -4.91 -16.43
C LYS A 175 4.16 -4.34 -16.79
N GLN A 176 3.25 -5.19 -17.28
CA GLN A 176 1.90 -4.76 -17.68
C GLN A 176 1.08 -4.23 -16.49
N PHE A 177 1.33 -4.75 -15.29
CA PHE A 177 0.69 -4.26 -14.07
C PHE A 177 1.10 -2.82 -13.76
N PHE A 178 2.40 -2.51 -13.82
CA PHE A 178 2.90 -1.15 -13.58
C PHE A 178 2.54 -0.16 -14.69
N GLU A 179 2.55 -0.61 -15.95
CA GLU A 179 2.01 0.19 -17.05
C GLU A 179 0.56 0.58 -16.77
N ARG A 180 -0.28 -0.37 -16.36
CA ARG A 180 -1.71 -0.11 -16.12
C ARG A 180 -1.97 0.79 -14.92
N TYR A 181 -1.30 0.55 -13.79
CA TYR A 181 -1.71 1.15 -12.52
C TYR A 181 -0.80 2.27 -12.02
N VAL A 182 0.42 2.37 -12.54
CA VAL A 182 1.39 3.41 -12.14
C VAL A 182 1.59 4.44 -13.24
N HIS A 183 1.88 4.01 -14.47
CA HIS A 183 2.20 4.92 -15.58
C HIS A 183 0.98 5.53 -16.27
N ASN A 184 -0.09 4.76 -16.45
CA ASN A 184 -1.26 5.24 -17.15
C ASN A 184 -2.34 5.72 -16.18
N PRO A 185 -3.07 6.80 -16.54
CA PRO A 185 -4.35 7.10 -15.92
C PRO A 185 -5.33 5.93 -16.04
N GLY A 186 -6.21 5.79 -15.07
CA GLY A 186 -7.22 4.76 -15.06
C GLY A 186 -7.69 4.38 -13.66
N ASP A 187 -8.89 3.80 -13.63
CA ASP A 187 -9.53 3.27 -12.43
C ASP A 187 -8.99 1.88 -12.03
N ILE A 188 -9.10 1.56 -10.75
CA ILE A 188 -8.87 0.24 -10.18
C ILE A 188 -10.23 -0.45 -9.98
N ALA A 189 -10.60 -1.30 -10.94
CA ALA A 189 -11.70 -2.24 -10.77
C ALA A 189 -11.31 -3.35 -9.79
N LEU A 190 -11.52 -3.11 -8.48
CA LEU A 190 -10.92 -3.93 -7.43
C LEU A 190 -11.49 -5.35 -7.38
N ASP A 191 -12.81 -5.53 -7.60
CA ASP A 191 -13.45 -6.86 -7.55
C ASP A 191 -12.83 -7.87 -8.53
N PRO A 192 -12.81 -7.63 -9.87
CA PRO A 192 -12.18 -8.58 -10.80
C PRO A 192 -10.67 -8.69 -10.60
N THR A 193 -10.03 -7.67 -10.04
CA THR A 193 -8.58 -7.68 -9.76
C THR A 193 -8.24 -8.59 -8.58
N LEU A 194 -9.11 -8.67 -7.57
CA LEU A 194 -8.89 -9.47 -6.36
C LEU A 194 -9.39 -10.92 -6.49
N ALA A 195 -10.32 -11.19 -7.41
CA ALA A 195 -10.89 -12.52 -7.64
C ALA A 195 -9.86 -13.65 -7.81
N PRO A 196 -8.74 -13.49 -8.55
CA PRO A 196 -7.73 -14.54 -8.69
C PRO A 196 -7.09 -14.99 -7.37
N TYR A 197 -7.12 -14.13 -6.34
CA TYR A 197 -6.51 -14.37 -5.03
C TYR A 197 -7.50 -14.90 -3.99
N GLY A 198 -8.72 -15.24 -4.39
CA GLY A 198 -9.75 -15.79 -3.49
C GLY A 198 -10.46 -14.72 -2.66
N LEU A 199 -10.39 -13.47 -3.10
CA LEU A 199 -11.03 -12.32 -2.47
C LEU A 199 -12.15 -11.79 -3.40
N ARG A 200 -13.25 -11.35 -2.81
CA ARG A 200 -14.38 -10.72 -3.50
C ARG A 200 -14.70 -9.37 -2.86
N VAL A 201 -15.15 -8.42 -3.66
CA VAL A 201 -15.43 -7.06 -3.24
C VAL A 201 -16.92 -6.79 -3.36
N GLU A 202 -17.59 -6.59 -2.23
CA GLU A 202 -18.98 -6.17 -2.21
C GLU A 202 -19.04 -4.66 -1.94
N THR A 203 -19.62 -3.88 -2.85
CA THR A 203 -19.93 -2.46 -2.60
C THR A 203 -21.43 -2.29 -2.43
N LYS A 204 -21.85 -1.68 -1.32
CA LYS A 204 -23.24 -1.21 -1.13
C LYS A 204 -23.22 0.26 -0.76
N ALA A 205 -23.88 1.09 -1.58
CA ALA A 205 -23.81 2.54 -1.50
C ALA A 205 -22.34 3.02 -1.44
N PHE A 206 -21.94 3.66 -0.33
CA PHE A 206 -20.59 4.22 -0.11
C PHE A 206 -19.70 3.36 0.78
N ARG A 207 -20.04 2.07 0.97
CA ARG A 207 -19.24 1.16 1.77
C ARG A 207 -18.87 -0.08 0.99
N THR A 208 -17.58 -0.33 0.91
CA THR A 208 -17.01 -1.57 0.40
C THR A 208 -16.71 -2.54 1.55
N ARG A 209 -16.83 -3.83 1.24
CA ARG A 209 -16.27 -4.94 2.04
C ARG A 209 -15.43 -5.82 1.13
N ILE A 210 -14.24 -6.18 1.60
CA ILE A 210 -13.41 -7.21 0.97
C ILE A 210 -13.60 -8.48 1.78
N LEU A 211 -14.05 -9.55 1.12
CA LEU A 211 -14.42 -10.80 1.74
C LEU A 211 -13.61 -11.94 1.14
N ILE A 212 -13.36 -12.97 1.92
CA ILE A 212 -12.72 -14.20 1.44
C ILE A 212 -13.80 -15.08 0.81
N ASN A 213 -13.48 -15.73 -0.31
CA ASN A 213 -14.37 -16.71 -0.93
C ASN A 213 -14.60 -17.91 -0.02
N LYS A 214 -15.82 -18.45 -0.02
CA LYS A 214 -16.18 -19.63 0.79
C LYS A 214 -15.34 -20.85 0.42
N GLU A 215 -15.05 -21.00 -0.86
CA GLU A 215 -14.22 -22.05 -1.41
C GLU A 215 -12.98 -21.39 -2.02
N LEU A 216 -11.81 -21.81 -1.55
CA LEU A 216 -10.53 -21.36 -2.04
C LEU A 216 -9.87 -22.49 -2.82
N THR A 217 -9.28 -22.17 -3.96
CA THR A 217 -8.34 -23.10 -4.58
C THR A 217 -7.12 -23.29 -3.67
N VAL A 218 -6.37 -24.38 -3.88
CA VAL A 218 -5.12 -24.64 -3.13
C VAL A 218 -4.17 -23.43 -3.21
N ASP A 219 -4.09 -22.80 -4.39
CA ASP A 219 -3.23 -21.65 -4.63
C ASP A 219 -3.71 -20.38 -3.92
N GLN A 220 -5.01 -20.09 -3.95
CA GLN A 220 -5.61 -18.96 -3.25
C GLN A 220 -5.41 -19.07 -1.73
N GLY A 221 -5.71 -20.25 -1.16
CA GLY A 221 -5.49 -20.51 0.26
C GLY A 221 -4.02 -20.35 0.65
N ARG A 222 -3.10 -20.78 -0.21
CA ARG A 222 -1.66 -20.61 -0.01
C ARG A 222 -1.24 -19.13 0.02
N VAL A 223 -1.75 -18.31 -0.88
CA VAL A 223 -1.46 -16.86 -0.90
C VAL A 223 -2.02 -16.20 0.35
N LEU A 224 -3.29 -16.42 0.69
CA LEU A 224 -3.94 -15.79 1.84
C LEU A 224 -3.30 -16.21 3.18
N ARG A 225 -2.97 -17.49 3.35
CA ARG A 225 -2.25 -17.96 4.55
C ARG A 225 -0.89 -17.28 4.72
N SER A 226 -0.18 -17.01 3.62
CA SER A 226 1.10 -16.28 3.68
C SER A 226 0.96 -14.82 4.10
N LEU A 227 -0.23 -14.23 3.94
CA LEU A 227 -0.54 -12.88 4.41
C LEU A 227 -0.96 -12.85 5.88
N GLY A 228 -1.30 -14.00 6.47
CA GLY A 228 -1.75 -14.10 7.87
C GLY A 228 -3.20 -14.58 8.03
N TYR A 229 -3.87 -15.03 6.97
CA TYR A 229 -5.16 -15.71 7.10
C TYR A 229 -4.98 -17.06 7.80
N GLN A 230 -5.80 -17.34 8.81
CA GLN A 230 -5.70 -18.56 9.63
C GLN A 230 -6.85 -19.57 9.40
N GLY A 231 -7.71 -19.33 8.40
CA GLY A 231 -8.83 -20.23 8.10
C GLY A 231 -8.48 -21.43 7.24
#